data_AF-A3IMM1-F1
#
_entry.id   AF-A3IMM1-F1
#
_cell.length_a   1.000
_cell.length_b   1.000
_cell.length_c   1.000
_cell.angle_alpha   90.00
_cell.angle_beta   90.00
_cell.angle_gamma   90.00
#
_symmetry.space_group_name_H-M   'P 1'
#
loop_
_entity.id
_entity.type
_entity.pdbx_description
1 polymer ?
#
loop_
_entity_poly.entity_id
_entity_poly.type
_entity_poly.pdbx_seq_one_letter_code
_entity_poly.pdbx_strand_id
1 'polypeptide(L)'
;MWKLFSQCLKMTSGVAALSVIAAQSAIAAPDESQMNTTQGDVMSPEEALGILQNRPTLKTPLNRDTSKQFRDGTTGNGMSQVTSISELRDVSPTDWAYEALRSLVERYGCIVGYPDRTFRGNRATSRWEFAAGLNACLNTMERLIQENVAVLREDIERLKRLAQEFEQELIALGARVSNLEERVAFLEEHQFSTTTKLNGEVLFTFSTAAGERAIDSRQRDAIFNFGADGRAATRRPDDNATLAFRTRLNFDTAFYGKDRLRVRFQSGNIPRWDRATGTTMARLGHDGPSDADVRFDDVYYRFPIGNFRGFIGTSAMDIDNIFDVGNPFLQESGTGSLSRFMRYNPLVFRGNEGIGGGFDYSLFDSKVVVRGLYLAPNGNSPDLGQGMFNGSYSAGGQLGIYAVDNFDFTFTYVSTFYAGTGDPQRDSNVNTSQSNGSRVASDPFLNAPTLTDNYGIQGDWRINDKFHLTAWGGYGLARAQGQDRNGNDRSGYGADLWTWSANLSVVDVFKEGAVINVGGGQYVTAERIDARTGDLRVPDKDTPYIIQAQYMYPLNDNILLTPGFYVVINPEGDEDNNSIWVGALRTTFKF
;
A
#
# COMPACT_ATOMS: atom_id res chain seq x y z
N MET A 1 -4.95 30.42 -27.78
CA MET A 1 -5.00 29.71 -26.48
C MET A 1 -6.40 29.27 -26.07
N TRP A 2 -7.45 30.10 -26.17
CA TRP A 2 -8.80 29.72 -25.68
C TRP A 2 -9.50 28.60 -26.48
N LYS A 3 -9.26 28.48 -27.80
CA LYS A 3 -9.83 27.41 -28.64
C LYS A 3 -9.25 26.01 -28.36
N LEU A 4 -7.99 25.91 -27.91
CA LEU A 4 -7.35 24.65 -27.52
C LEU A 4 -7.85 24.17 -26.15
N PHE A 5 -8.07 25.10 -25.21
CA PHE A 5 -8.66 24.79 -23.91
C PHE A 5 -10.11 24.28 -24.01
N SER A 6 -10.91 24.85 -24.91
CA SER A 6 -12.29 24.38 -25.16
C SER A 6 -12.37 23.02 -25.86
N GLN A 7 -11.32 22.59 -26.58
CA GLN A 7 -11.30 21.27 -27.24
C GLN A 7 -10.83 20.17 -26.29
N CYS A 8 -9.92 20.46 -25.35
CA CYS A 8 -9.59 19.54 -24.26
C CYS A 8 -10.76 19.29 -23.29
N LEU A 9 -11.61 20.29 -23.04
CA LEU A 9 -12.80 20.13 -22.18
C LEU A 9 -13.91 19.27 -22.82
N LYS A 10 -13.91 19.14 -24.16
CA LYS A 10 -14.90 18.33 -24.89
C LYS A 10 -14.46 16.87 -25.10
N MET A 11 -13.18 16.55 -24.93
CA MET A 11 -12.68 15.17 -25.00
C MET A 11 -12.61 14.46 -23.64
N THR A 12 -12.95 15.16 -22.55
CA THR A 12 -12.91 14.62 -21.17
C THR A 12 -14.29 14.29 -20.59
N SER A 13 -15.38 14.50 -21.34
CA SER A 13 -16.75 14.19 -20.91
C SER A 13 -17.19 12.73 -21.14
N GLY A 14 -16.26 11.84 -21.51
CA GLY A 14 -16.55 10.44 -21.85
C GLY A 14 -16.37 9.41 -20.72
N VAL A 15 -15.89 9.80 -19.54
CA VAL A 15 -15.56 8.85 -18.45
C VAL A 15 -16.27 9.19 -17.12
N ALA A 16 -17.07 10.24 -17.07
CA ALA A 16 -17.74 10.72 -15.84
C ALA A 16 -19.27 10.48 -15.83
N ALA A 17 -19.75 9.40 -16.45
CA ALA A 17 -21.17 9.08 -16.48
C ALA A 17 -21.39 7.56 -16.36
N LEU A 18 -21.14 6.98 -15.17
CA LEU A 18 -21.67 5.64 -14.79
C LEU A 18 -21.47 5.26 -13.31
N SER A 19 -21.69 6.18 -12.37
CA SER A 19 -21.67 5.83 -10.94
C SER A 19 -22.47 6.78 -10.06
N VAL A 20 -23.75 6.97 -10.39
CA VAL A 20 -24.75 7.48 -9.44
C VAL A 20 -26.03 6.66 -9.67
N ILE A 21 -26.76 6.36 -8.59
CA ILE A 21 -27.96 5.49 -8.43
C ILE A 21 -27.57 4.10 -7.88
N ALA A 22 -27.93 3.63 -6.69
CA ALA A 22 -28.89 4.09 -5.69
C ALA A 22 -28.52 3.55 -4.29
N ALA A 23 -28.66 4.39 -3.26
CA ALA A 23 -28.95 3.96 -1.90
C ALA A 23 -29.70 5.10 -1.21
N GLN A 24 -30.99 4.90 -0.94
CA GLN A 24 -31.67 5.36 0.28
C GLN A 24 -33.11 4.83 0.29
N SER A 25 -33.36 4.06 1.34
CA SER A 25 -34.65 3.62 1.85
C SER A 25 -35.31 4.75 2.65
N ALA A 26 -36.61 4.98 2.44
CA ALA A 26 -37.61 5.34 3.45
C ALA A 26 -38.95 5.61 2.74
N ILE A 27 -39.92 4.71 2.91
CA ILE A 27 -41.31 4.90 2.47
C ILE A 27 -42.10 5.38 3.69
N ALA A 28 -42.84 6.47 3.49
CA ALA A 28 -43.82 7.02 4.41
C ALA A 28 -45.01 6.07 4.59
N ALA A 29 -45.47 5.93 5.85
CA ALA A 29 -46.71 5.26 6.19
C ALA A 29 -47.92 6.15 5.86
N PRO A 30 -49.03 5.56 5.35
CA PRO A 30 -50.34 6.15 5.50
C PRO A 30 -51.25 5.32 6.41
N ASP A 31 -51.93 6.08 7.26
CA ASP A 31 -53.20 5.92 7.97
C ASP A 31 -54.03 4.63 7.83
N GLU A 32 -54.49 4.17 9.00
CA GLU A 32 -55.55 3.18 9.19
C GLU A 32 -56.94 3.83 9.06
N SER A 33 -57.84 3.20 8.32
CA SER A 33 -59.28 3.39 8.51
C SER A 33 -60.03 2.06 8.42
N GLN A 34 -60.47 1.62 9.60
CA GLN A 34 -61.60 0.76 9.98
C GLN A 34 -62.30 -0.09 8.90
N MET A 35 -62.45 -1.39 9.18
CA MET A 35 -63.73 -2.08 9.02
C MET A 35 -63.91 -3.24 10.02
N ASN A 36 -65.16 -3.32 10.49
CA ASN A 36 -65.74 -4.13 11.56
C ASN A 36 -65.52 -5.65 11.53
N THR A 37 -65.20 -6.16 12.72
CA THR A 37 -65.65 -7.37 13.43
C THR A 37 -66.44 -8.47 12.69
N THR A 38 -65.94 -9.70 12.85
CA THR A 38 -66.73 -10.84 13.32
C THR A 38 -65.94 -11.55 14.43
N GLN A 39 -66.54 -11.63 15.63
CA GLN A 39 -65.96 -12.30 16.80
C GLN A 39 -65.82 -13.80 16.54
N GLY A 40 -64.59 -14.26 16.32
CA GLY A 40 -64.17 -15.62 16.59
C GLY A 40 -63.47 -15.68 17.95
N ASP A 41 -63.58 -16.81 18.63
CA ASP A 41 -63.04 -17.02 19.98
C ASP A 41 -61.51 -16.81 20.00
N VAL A 42 -61.07 -15.72 20.64
CA VAL A 42 -59.65 -15.31 20.71
C VAL A 42 -59.00 -15.96 21.92
N MET A 43 -57.90 -16.67 21.71
CA MET A 43 -57.11 -17.27 22.79
C MET A 43 -56.13 -16.26 23.40
N SER A 44 -55.84 -16.43 24.70
CA SER A 44 -54.85 -15.61 25.39
C SER A 44 -53.43 -15.89 24.86
N PRO A 45 -52.52 -14.88 24.80
CA PRO A 45 -51.14 -15.05 24.32
C PRO A 45 -50.36 -16.16 25.05
N GLU A 46 -50.59 -16.33 26.35
CA GLU A 46 -49.93 -17.35 27.18
C GLU A 46 -50.37 -18.78 26.81
N GLU A 47 -51.65 -19.00 26.51
CA GLU A 47 -52.15 -20.31 26.05
C GLU A 47 -51.73 -20.61 24.60
N ALA A 48 -51.65 -19.59 23.74
CA ALA A 48 -51.19 -19.71 22.35
C ALA A 48 -49.70 -20.11 22.28
N LEU A 49 -48.86 -19.51 23.12
CA LEU A 49 -47.43 -19.81 23.21
C LEU A 49 -47.18 -21.25 23.68
N GLY A 50 -47.95 -21.73 24.69
CA GLY A 50 -47.84 -23.09 25.21
C GLY A 50 -48.21 -24.19 24.19
N ILE A 51 -49.10 -23.89 23.24
CA ILE A 51 -49.46 -24.81 22.15
C ILE A 51 -48.39 -24.82 21.05
N LEU A 52 -47.76 -23.68 20.75
CA LEU A 52 -46.70 -23.55 19.75
C LEU A 52 -45.33 -24.03 20.25
N GLN A 53 -45.06 -24.06 21.55
CA GLN A 53 -43.82 -24.61 22.12
C GLN A 53 -43.73 -26.13 22.08
N ASN A 54 -44.85 -26.85 21.85
CA ASN A 54 -44.89 -28.31 21.72
C ASN A 54 -44.59 -28.82 20.28
N ARG A 55 -43.88 -28.03 19.47
CA ARG A 55 -43.33 -28.48 18.19
C ARG A 55 -42.27 -29.58 18.46
N PRO A 56 -42.02 -30.50 17.51
CA PRO A 56 -40.84 -31.36 17.57
C PRO A 56 -39.58 -30.47 17.52
N THR A 57 -39.08 -30.08 18.68
CA THR A 57 -37.75 -29.49 18.81
C THR A 57 -36.73 -30.62 18.76
N LEU A 58 -35.72 -30.50 17.90
CA LEU A 58 -34.57 -31.40 17.90
C LEU A 58 -33.96 -31.44 19.31
N LYS A 59 -34.18 -32.55 20.03
CA LYS A 59 -33.45 -32.86 21.25
C LYS A 59 -32.06 -33.37 20.84
N THR A 60 -31.06 -32.51 21.06
CA THR A 60 -29.62 -32.85 21.18
C THR A 60 -28.84 -33.18 19.88
N PRO A 61 -27.51 -32.91 19.88
CA PRO A 61 -26.74 -32.52 18.70
C PRO A 61 -26.33 -33.70 17.82
N LEU A 62 -26.22 -33.45 16.51
CA LEU A 62 -25.50 -34.34 15.61
C LEU A 62 -24.01 -34.32 15.98
N ASN A 63 -23.62 -35.40 16.64
CA ASN A 63 -22.26 -35.72 17.04
C ASN A 63 -21.36 -35.85 15.80
N ARG A 64 -20.25 -35.11 15.81
CA ARG A 64 -19.09 -35.35 14.93
C ARG A 64 -18.52 -36.73 15.25
N ASP A 65 -18.53 -37.63 14.28
CA ASP A 65 -17.35 -38.44 13.96
C ASP A 65 -17.60 -39.28 12.71
N THR A 66 -17.08 -38.83 11.58
CA THR A 66 -16.47 -39.72 10.58
C THR A 66 -15.51 -38.87 9.75
N SER A 67 -14.24 -38.93 10.15
CA SER A 67 -13.12 -38.64 9.27
C SER A 67 -13.18 -39.55 8.04
N LYS A 68 -13.46 -39.00 6.86
CA LYS A 68 -12.90 -39.52 5.61
C LYS A 68 -12.41 -38.36 4.76
N GLN A 69 -11.10 -38.42 4.50
CA GLN A 69 -10.36 -37.62 3.56
C GLN A 69 -11.11 -37.51 2.22
N PHE A 70 -11.22 -36.30 1.68
CA PHE A 70 -11.33 -36.12 0.24
C PHE A 70 -10.10 -35.34 -0.22
N ARG A 71 -9.17 -36.11 -0.82
CA ARG A 71 -8.12 -35.60 -1.69
C ARG A 71 -8.78 -35.22 -3.01
N ASP A 72 -8.35 -34.07 -3.53
CA ASP A 72 -8.64 -33.60 -4.87
C ASP A 72 -8.03 -34.54 -5.94
N GLY A 73 -8.72 -34.69 -7.08
CA GLY A 73 -8.34 -35.61 -8.14
C GLY A 73 -9.40 -35.87 -9.21
N THR A 74 -9.65 -34.85 -10.04
CA THR A 74 -9.92 -34.91 -11.50
C THR A 74 -11.02 -35.82 -12.09
N THR A 75 -11.86 -35.15 -12.89
CA THR A 75 -12.59 -35.59 -14.11
C THR A 75 -13.73 -36.60 -13.98
N GLY A 76 -14.94 -36.15 -14.34
CA GLY A 76 -16.04 -37.02 -14.76
C GLY A 76 -17.40 -36.42 -14.43
N ASN A 77 -18.20 -36.18 -15.49
CA ASN A 77 -19.61 -35.80 -15.40
C ASN A 77 -20.36 -36.59 -14.32
N GLY A 78 -20.99 -35.86 -13.40
CA GLY A 78 -21.89 -36.42 -12.42
C GLY A 78 -22.68 -35.29 -11.80
N MET A 79 -23.82 -34.96 -12.40
CA MET A 79 -24.88 -34.24 -11.71
C MET A 79 -25.02 -34.86 -10.33
N SER A 80 -24.80 -34.06 -9.28
CA SER A 80 -25.14 -34.44 -7.91
C SER A 80 -26.57 -34.95 -7.95
N GLN A 81 -26.68 -36.23 -7.65
CA GLN A 81 -27.91 -36.98 -7.72
C GLN A 81 -28.83 -36.40 -6.64
N VAL A 82 -29.64 -35.42 -7.04
CA VAL A 82 -30.87 -35.08 -6.34
C VAL A 82 -31.60 -36.40 -6.20
N THR A 83 -31.76 -36.88 -4.98
CA THR A 83 -32.62 -38.01 -4.69
C THR A 83 -33.96 -37.72 -5.34
N SER A 84 -34.30 -38.52 -6.35
CA SER A 84 -35.57 -38.46 -7.06
C SER A 84 -36.69 -38.73 -6.06
N ILE A 85 -37.27 -37.66 -5.51
CA ILE A 85 -38.53 -37.74 -4.77
C ILE A 85 -39.64 -37.67 -5.82
N SER A 86 -39.77 -38.73 -6.58
CA SER A 86 -40.86 -38.97 -7.53
C SER A 86 -42.05 -39.68 -6.86
N GLU A 87 -42.25 -39.48 -5.55
CA GLU A 87 -43.37 -40.08 -4.79
C GLU A 87 -44.02 -39.14 -3.75
N LEU A 88 -43.76 -37.83 -3.81
CA LEU A 88 -44.56 -36.86 -3.07
C LEU A 88 -45.59 -36.25 -4.01
N ARG A 89 -46.88 -36.54 -3.79
CA ARG A 89 -47.97 -35.80 -4.45
C ARG A 89 -47.80 -34.31 -4.16
N ASP A 90 -47.74 -33.50 -5.23
CA ASP A 90 -47.83 -32.05 -5.12
C ASP A 90 -49.10 -31.66 -4.36
N VAL A 91 -49.03 -30.55 -3.63
CA VAL A 91 -50.20 -30.01 -2.92
C VAL A 91 -51.10 -29.35 -3.96
N SER A 92 -52.26 -29.96 -4.20
CA SER A 92 -53.26 -29.43 -5.12
C SER A 92 -53.91 -28.17 -4.53
N PRO A 93 -54.32 -27.19 -5.37
CA PRO A 93 -55.09 -26.04 -4.91
C PRO A 93 -56.43 -26.40 -4.21
N THR A 94 -56.91 -27.63 -4.39
CA THR A 94 -58.12 -28.18 -3.75
C THR A 94 -57.84 -28.93 -2.44
N ASP A 95 -56.57 -29.10 -2.07
CA ASP A 95 -56.21 -29.80 -0.84
C ASP A 95 -56.44 -28.90 0.37
N TRP A 96 -56.92 -29.49 1.47
CA TRP A 96 -57.20 -28.78 2.70
C TRP A 96 -55.99 -27.96 3.20
N ALA A 97 -54.78 -28.50 3.04
CA ALA A 97 -53.55 -27.87 3.47
C ALA A 97 -53.30 -26.55 2.71
N TYR A 98 -53.61 -26.53 1.41
CA TYR A 98 -53.50 -25.35 0.55
C TYR A 98 -54.46 -24.25 0.97
N GLU A 99 -55.73 -24.59 1.17
CA GLU A 99 -56.76 -23.65 1.61
C GLU A 99 -56.47 -23.10 3.02
N ALA A 100 -55.98 -23.96 3.91
CA ALA A 100 -55.61 -23.57 5.28
C ALA A 100 -54.42 -22.59 5.29
N LEU A 101 -53.34 -22.88 4.56
CA LEU A 101 -52.20 -21.95 4.48
C LEU A 101 -52.59 -20.65 3.78
N ARG A 102 -53.37 -20.71 2.69
CA ARG A 102 -53.87 -19.52 2.00
C ARG A 102 -54.68 -18.60 2.93
N SER A 103 -55.60 -19.17 3.70
CA SER A 103 -56.38 -18.43 4.71
C SER A 103 -55.48 -17.73 5.74
N LEU A 104 -54.41 -18.38 6.17
CA LEU A 104 -53.47 -17.81 7.15
C LEU A 104 -52.62 -16.70 6.54
N VAL A 105 -52.19 -16.87 5.29
CA VAL A 105 -51.41 -15.87 4.55
C VAL A 105 -52.23 -14.62 4.27
N GLU A 106 -53.47 -14.77 3.82
CA GLU A 106 -54.37 -13.65 3.55
C GLU A 106 -54.73 -12.88 4.84
N ARG A 107 -54.83 -13.56 5.98
CA ARG A 107 -55.20 -12.96 7.26
C ARG A 107 -54.02 -12.34 8.02
N TYR A 108 -52.86 -13.00 8.04
CA TYR A 108 -51.70 -12.59 8.85
C TYR A 108 -50.53 -12.07 8.01
N GLY A 109 -50.65 -12.04 6.67
CA GLY A 109 -49.64 -11.45 5.79
C GLY A 109 -48.28 -12.14 5.82
N CYS A 110 -48.23 -13.42 6.17
CA CYS A 110 -47.01 -14.08 6.61
C CYS A 110 -46.05 -14.58 5.52
N ILE A 111 -46.43 -14.51 4.25
CA ILE A 111 -45.56 -14.87 3.12
C ILE A 111 -45.25 -13.62 2.31
N VAL A 112 -43.96 -13.28 2.21
CA VAL A 112 -43.42 -12.16 1.40
C VAL A 112 -42.62 -12.68 0.19
N GLY A 113 -42.93 -13.90 -0.26
CA GLY A 113 -42.04 -14.75 -1.07
C GLY A 113 -42.03 -14.54 -2.59
N TYR A 114 -42.78 -13.58 -3.14
CA TYR A 114 -42.67 -13.19 -4.55
C TYR A 114 -42.57 -11.66 -4.66
N PRO A 115 -41.80 -11.11 -5.62
CA PRO A 115 -41.63 -9.65 -5.79
C PRO A 115 -42.94 -8.86 -5.96
N ASP A 116 -44.03 -9.55 -6.29
CA ASP A 116 -45.39 -9.01 -6.49
C ASP A 116 -46.29 -9.10 -5.22
N ARG A 117 -45.79 -9.60 -4.09
CA ARG A 117 -46.53 -9.84 -2.83
C ARG A 117 -47.77 -10.74 -2.95
N THR A 118 -47.86 -11.54 -4.01
CA THR A 118 -49.01 -12.45 -4.21
C THR A 118 -48.64 -13.91 -3.99
N PHE A 119 -49.50 -14.64 -3.27
CA PHE A 119 -49.47 -16.11 -3.28
C PHE A 119 -50.14 -16.57 -4.58
N ARG A 120 -49.39 -17.20 -5.49
CA ARG A 120 -49.91 -17.63 -6.80
C ARG A 120 -50.82 -18.86 -6.66
N GLY A 121 -52.02 -18.59 -6.17
CA GLY A 121 -53.06 -19.52 -5.69
C GLY A 121 -53.68 -20.48 -6.72
N ASN A 122 -53.20 -20.51 -7.97
CA ASN A 122 -53.84 -21.17 -9.10
C ASN A 122 -53.03 -22.32 -9.70
N ARG A 123 -51.96 -22.76 -9.02
CA ARG A 123 -51.13 -23.88 -9.44
C ARG A 123 -50.83 -24.80 -8.27
N ALA A 124 -50.68 -26.09 -8.56
CA ALA A 124 -50.13 -27.03 -7.59
C ALA A 124 -48.71 -26.58 -7.19
N THR A 125 -48.41 -26.68 -5.90
CA THR A 125 -47.09 -26.35 -5.34
C THR A 125 -46.43 -27.60 -4.81
N SER A 126 -45.11 -27.69 -4.95
CA SER A 126 -44.40 -28.82 -4.33
C SER A 126 -44.54 -28.77 -2.80
N ARG A 127 -44.50 -29.93 -2.14
CA ARG A 127 -44.54 -30.01 -0.67
C ARG A 127 -43.41 -29.20 0.00
N TRP A 128 -42.29 -29.02 -0.70
CA TRP A 128 -41.16 -28.18 -0.27
C TRP A 128 -41.46 -26.68 -0.34
N GLU A 129 -42.05 -26.23 -1.45
CA GLU A 129 -42.51 -24.84 -1.60
C GLU A 129 -43.59 -24.51 -0.55
N PHE A 130 -44.48 -25.47 -0.29
CA PHE A 130 -45.50 -25.37 0.75
C PHE A 130 -44.90 -25.28 2.16
N ALA A 131 -43.96 -26.16 2.50
CA ALA A 131 -43.29 -26.15 3.80
C ALA A 131 -42.51 -24.84 4.06
N ALA A 132 -41.90 -24.25 3.02
CA ALA A 132 -41.23 -22.96 3.13
C ALA A 132 -42.22 -21.82 3.45
N GLY A 133 -43.39 -21.80 2.80
CA GLY A 133 -44.46 -20.85 3.10
C GLY A 133 -45.05 -21.04 4.50
N LEU A 134 -45.25 -22.29 4.92
CA LEU A 134 -45.72 -22.64 6.26
C LEU A 134 -44.72 -22.21 7.35
N ASN A 135 -43.42 -22.42 7.14
CA ASN A 135 -42.37 -21.98 8.08
C ASN A 135 -42.36 -20.46 8.26
N ALA A 136 -42.54 -19.69 7.19
CA ALA A 136 -42.68 -18.24 7.25
C ALA A 136 -43.91 -17.79 8.06
N CYS A 137 -45.02 -18.52 7.92
CA CYS A 137 -46.24 -18.29 8.69
C CYS A 137 -46.09 -18.64 10.17
N LEU A 138 -45.43 -19.73 10.49
CA LEU A 138 -45.14 -20.09 11.88
C LEU A 138 -44.29 -19.02 12.57
N ASN A 139 -43.25 -18.50 11.91
CA ASN A 139 -42.38 -17.45 12.45
C ASN A 139 -43.12 -16.12 12.64
N THR A 140 -43.96 -15.74 11.68
CA THR A 140 -44.73 -14.49 11.76
C THR A 140 -45.74 -14.53 12.91
N MET A 141 -46.43 -15.66 13.09
CA MET A 141 -47.39 -15.80 14.18
C MET A 141 -46.72 -15.93 15.55
N GLU A 142 -45.56 -16.56 15.63
CA GLU A 142 -44.77 -16.57 16.87
C GLU A 142 -44.39 -15.14 17.29
N ARG A 143 -43.97 -14.30 16.35
CA ARG A 143 -43.73 -12.87 16.60
C ARG A 143 -45.00 -12.12 17.02
N LEU A 144 -46.11 -12.30 16.32
CA LEU A 144 -47.38 -11.64 16.66
C LEU A 144 -47.85 -12.00 18.08
N ILE A 145 -47.68 -13.26 18.50
CA ILE A 145 -48.02 -13.72 19.85
C ILE A 145 -47.07 -13.11 20.89
N GLN A 146 -45.77 -13.02 20.60
CA GLN A 146 -44.80 -12.34 21.47
C GLN A 146 -45.10 -10.83 21.62
N GLU A 147 -45.66 -10.21 20.57
CA GLU A 147 -46.10 -8.82 20.56
C GLU A 147 -47.50 -8.62 21.17
N ASN A 148 -48.07 -9.65 21.84
CA ASN A 148 -49.41 -9.66 22.45
C ASN A 148 -50.56 -9.37 21.47
N VAL A 149 -50.38 -9.65 20.19
CA VAL A 149 -51.45 -9.53 19.19
C VAL A 149 -52.40 -10.73 19.31
N ALA A 150 -53.69 -10.45 19.34
CA ALA A 150 -54.75 -11.46 19.38
C ALA A 150 -54.72 -12.37 18.13
N VAL A 151 -54.57 -13.68 18.34
CA VAL A 151 -54.63 -14.70 17.28
C VAL A 151 -55.83 -15.62 17.54
N LEU A 152 -56.56 -15.99 16.49
CA LEU A 152 -57.72 -16.88 16.62
C LEU A 152 -57.29 -18.31 17.01
N ARG A 153 -58.01 -18.91 17.96
CA ARG A 153 -57.78 -20.31 18.39
C ARG A 153 -57.82 -21.29 17.23
N GLU A 154 -58.79 -21.09 16.34
CA GLU A 154 -58.98 -21.92 15.15
C GLU A 154 -57.77 -21.90 14.21
N ASP A 155 -57.10 -20.75 14.08
CA ASP A 155 -55.93 -20.60 13.21
C ASP A 155 -54.71 -21.31 13.79
N ILE A 156 -54.54 -21.27 15.12
CA ILE A 156 -53.48 -22.01 15.83
C ILE A 156 -53.68 -23.52 15.68
N GLU A 157 -54.92 -24.00 15.77
CA GLU A 157 -55.24 -25.42 15.58
C GLU A 157 -54.99 -25.88 14.13
N ARG A 158 -55.36 -25.04 13.14
CA ARG A 158 -55.04 -25.28 11.72
C ARG A 158 -53.53 -25.32 11.47
N LEU A 159 -52.76 -24.41 12.05
CA LEU A 159 -51.30 -24.41 11.97
C LEU A 159 -50.66 -25.62 12.59
N LYS A 160 -51.15 -26.04 13.76
CA LYS A 160 -50.64 -27.23 14.44
C LYS A 160 -50.82 -28.46 13.56
N ARG A 161 -51.99 -28.58 12.92
CA ARG A 161 -52.29 -29.68 12.00
C ARG A 161 -51.41 -29.62 10.73
N LEU A 162 -51.20 -28.43 10.17
CA LEU A 162 -50.29 -28.21 9.04
C LEU A 162 -48.83 -28.56 9.39
N ALA A 163 -48.36 -28.11 10.56
CA ALA A 163 -47.00 -28.39 11.04
C ALA A 163 -46.77 -29.89 11.27
N GLN A 164 -47.80 -30.63 11.68
CA GLN A 164 -47.75 -32.09 11.81
C GLN A 164 -47.73 -32.80 10.44
N GLU A 165 -48.52 -32.34 9.47
CA GLU A 165 -48.58 -32.96 8.14
C GLU A 165 -47.32 -32.73 7.29
N PHE A 166 -46.57 -31.67 7.58
CA PHE A 166 -45.34 -31.27 6.88
C PHE A 166 -44.09 -31.35 7.78
N GLU A 167 -44.15 -32.12 8.87
CA GLU A 167 -43.08 -32.22 9.87
C GLU A 167 -41.73 -32.62 9.24
N GLN A 168 -41.74 -33.63 8.35
CA GLN A 168 -40.53 -34.13 7.70
C GLN A 168 -39.91 -33.09 6.75
N GLU A 169 -40.75 -32.36 6.02
CA GLU A 169 -40.35 -31.31 5.10
C GLU A 169 -39.83 -30.07 5.85
N LEU A 170 -40.42 -29.74 7.00
CA LEU A 170 -39.95 -28.67 7.89
C LEU A 170 -38.60 -29.02 8.53
N ILE A 171 -38.39 -30.27 8.97
CA ILE A 171 -37.09 -30.74 9.49
C ILE A 171 -36.02 -30.66 8.41
N ALA A 172 -36.31 -31.13 7.21
CA ALA A 172 -35.37 -31.09 6.09
C ALA A 172 -35.10 -29.66 5.60
N LEU A 173 -36.10 -28.75 5.67
CA LEU A 173 -35.90 -27.33 5.41
C LEU A 173 -34.99 -26.69 6.44
N GLY A 174 -35.19 -26.96 7.74
CA GLY A 174 -34.32 -26.49 8.81
C GLY A 174 -32.87 -26.94 8.63
N ALA A 175 -32.66 -28.22 8.30
CA ALA A 175 -31.32 -28.75 8.01
C ALA A 175 -30.65 -28.07 6.80
N ARG A 176 -31.41 -27.73 5.76
CA ARG A 176 -30.90 -26.98 4.59
C ARG A 176 -30.57 -25.54 4.94
N VAL A 177 -31.38 -24.87 5.76
CA VAL A 177 -31.13 -23.49 6.21
C VAL A 177 -29.87 -23.47 7.08
N SER A 178 -29.75 -24.36 8.07
CA SER A 178 -28.53 -24.43 8.90
C SER A 178 -27.28 -24.79 8.09
N ASN A 179 -27.38 -25.66 7.08
CA ASN A 179 -26.26 -25.93 6.18
C ASN A 179 -25.90 -24.71 5.31
N LEU A 180 -26.90 -23.96 4.84
CA LEU A 180 -26.66 -22.73 4.10
C LEU A 180 -26.07 -21.64 5.00
N GLU A 181 -26.53 -21.51 6.24
CA GLU A 181 -25.97 -20.59 7.25
C GLU A 181 -24.53 -20.96 7.60
N GLU A 182 -24.22 -22.24 7.80
CA GLU A 182 -22.84 -22.71 8.03
C GLU A 182 -21.96 -22.49 6.79
N ARG A 183 -22.49 -22.71 5.58
CA ARG A 183 -21.78 -22.39 4.33
C ARG A 183 -21.59 -20.90 4.13
N VAL A 184 -22.56 -20.07 4.50
CA VAL A 184 -22.46 -18.61 4.44
C VAL A 184 -21.45 -18.13 5.47
N ALA A 185 -21.49 -18.60 6.71
CA ALA A 185 -20.51 -18.29 7.73
C ALA A 185 -19.10 -18.75 7.32
N PHE A 186 -18.96 -19.96 6.78
CA PHE A 186 -17.69 -20.44 6.22
C PHE A 186 -17.21 -19.57 5.07
N LEU A 187 -18.09 -19.20 4.14
CA LEU A 187 -17.75 -18.31 3.02
C LEU A 187 -17.45 -16.89 3.47
N GLU A 188 -18.11 -16.35 4.48
CA GLU A 188 -17.81 -15.04 5.07
C GLU A 188 -16.46 -15.06 5.83
N GLU A 189 -16.19 -16.14 6.54
CA GLU A 189 -14.93 -16.34 7.27
C GLU A 189 -13.74 -16.66 6.33
N HIS A 190 -14.00 -17.22 5.14
CA HIS A 190 -13.00 -17.59 4.15
C HIS A 190 -13.13 -16.83 2.82
N GLN A 191 -13.87 -15.71 2.79
CA GLN A 191 -13.91 -14.86 1.61
C GLN A 191 -12.61 -14.08 1.55
N PHE A 192 -11.74 -14.49 0.61
CA PHE A 192 -10.64 -13.67 0.14
C PHE A 192 -11.20 -12.31 -0.28
N SER A 193 -10.97 -11.26 0.50
CA SER A 193 -11.31 -9.90 0.09
C SER A 193 -10.24 -9.46 -0.89
N THR A 194 -10.30 -9.89 -2.15
CA THR A 194 -9.37 -9.52 -3.23
C THR A 194 -9.58 -8.07 -3.72
N THR A 195 -9.88 -7.15 -2.80
CA THR A 195 -10.11 -5.75 -3.15
C THR A 195 -8.78 -5.13 -3.54
N THR A 196 -8.52 -5.06 -4.84
CA THR A 196 -7.39 -4.32 -5.40
C THR A 196 -7.78 -2.85 -5.53
N LYS A 197 -7.03 -1.97 -4.87
CA LYS A 197 -7.18 -0.52 -5.00
C LYS A 197 -6.10 0.04 -5.92
N LEU A 198 -6.51 0.86 -6.88
CA LEU A 198 -5.60 1.65 -7.69
C LEU A 198 -5.33 2.98 -6.99
N ASN A 199 -4.06 3.34 -6.83
CA ASN A 199 -3.63 4.67 -6.42
C ASN A 199 -2.75 5.26 -7.53
N GLY A 200 -3.26 6.28 -8.22
CA GLY A 200 -2.57 6.96 -9.32
C GLY A 200 -1.89 8.25 -8.88
N GLU A 201 -0.69 8.48 -9.40
CA GLU A 201 0.02 9.76 -9.31
C GLU A 201 0.55 10.15 -10.69
N VAL A 202 0.29 11.39 -11.10
CA VAL A 202 0.95 12.01 -12.26
C VAL A 202 1.55 13.31 -11.78
N LEU A 203 2.84 13.53 -12.03
CA LEU A 203 3.49 14.79 -11.73
C LEU A 203 4.09 15.41 -12.99
N PHE A 204 4.05 16.74 -13.04
CA PHE A 204 4.75 17.56 -14.02
C PHE A 204 5.76 18.44 -13.28
N THR A 205 6.98 18.49 -13.78
CA THR A 205 8.05 19.31 -13.20
C THR A 205 8.59 20.24 -14.26
N PHE A 206 8.45 21.54 -14.02
CA PHE A 206 9.24 22.56 -14.68
C PHE A 206 10.49 22.82 -13.83
N SER A 207 11.69 22.66 -14.37
CA SER A 207 12.92 22.87 -13.59
C SER A 207 14.06 23.49 -14.40
N THR A 208 14.98 24.15 -13.71
CA THR A 208 16.19 24.74 -14.26
C THR A 208 17.33 24.59 -13.26
N ALA A 209 18.56 24.52 -13.77
CA ALA A 209 19.77 24.60 -12.96
C ALA A 209 20.68 25.69 -13.54
N ALA A 210 21.30 26.47 -12.66
CA ALA A 210 22.23 27.55 -13.00
C ALA A 210 23.52 27.44 -12.18
N GLY A 211 24.61 27.96 -12.71
CA GLY A 211 25.94 27.92 -12.09
C GLY A 211 27.02 27.53 -13.10
N GLU A 212 28.06 26.84 -12.63
CA GLU A 212 29.05 26.20 -13.50
C GLU A 212 29.07 24.71 -13.23
N ARG A 213 29.44 23.92 -14.25
CA ARG A 213 29.61 22.48 -14.08
C ARG A 213 30.68 22.23 -13.02
N ALA A 214 30.31 21.53 -11.96
CA ALA A 214 31.23 21.09 -10.92
C ALA A 214 32.14 19.97 -11.44
N ILE A 215 33.39 20.00 -11.00
CA ILE A 215 34.37 18.95 -11.22
C ILE A 215 34.88 18.42 -9.89
N ASP A 216 35.07 17.10 -9.83
CA ASP A 216 35.64 16.46 -8.65
C ASP A 216 37.17 16.63 -8.60
N SER A 217 37.75 16.34 -7.42
CA SER A 217 39.19 16.47 -7.18
C SER A 217 40.04 15.68 -8.18
N ARG A 218 39.58 14.51 -8.64
CA ARG A 218 40.30 13.63 -9.58
C ARG A 218 40.29 14.23 -10.98
N GLN A 219 39.14 14.75 -11.42
CA GLN A 219 39.02 15.47 -12.69
C GLN A 219 39.86 16.74 -12.70
N ARG A 220 39.84 17.51 -11.62
CA ARG A 220 40.67 18.71 -11.48
C ARG A 220 42.15 18.34 -11.61
N ASP A 221 42.60 17.32 -10.89
CA ASP A 221 43.98 16.84 -10.96
C ASP A 221 44.36 16.43 -12.40
N ALA A 222 43.49 15.66 -13.07
CA ALA A 222 43.70 15.26 -14.46
C ALA A 222 43.88 16.47 -15.41
N ILE A 223 43.10 17.54 -15.22
CA ILE A 223 43.15 18.73 -16.07
C ILE A 223 44.39 19.58 -15.77
N PHE A 224 44.59 19.94 -14.50
CA PHE A 224 45.58 20.96 -14.12
C PHE A 224 46.97 20.38 -13.88
N ASN A 225 47.09 19.11 -13.48
CA ASN A 225 48.37 18.47 -13.19
C ASN A 225 48.80 17.44 -14.25
N PHE A 226 47.85 16.85 -14.99
CA PHE A 226 48.14 15.85 -16.03
C PHE A 226 47.76 16.28 -17.46
N GLY A 227 47.29 17.52 -17.66
CA GLY A 227 47.08 18.12 -18.98
C GLY A 227 45.91 17.53 -19.78
N ALA A 228 44.91 16.94 -19.13
CA ALA A 228 43.67 16.52 -19.79
C ALA A 228 42.89 17.72 -20.36
N ASP A 229 42.11 17.50 -21.44
CA ASP A 229 41.32 18.57 -22.04
C ASP A 229 40.23 19.09 -21.09
N GLY A 230 40.45 20.32 -20.57
CA GLY A 230 39.55 21.00 -19.65
C GLY A 230 38.38 21.75 -20.31
N ARG A 231 38.26 21.76 -21.66
CA ARG A 231 37.20 22.54 -22.35
C ARG A 231 35.78 22.12 -21.98
N ALA A 232 35.59 20.87 -21.56
CA ALA A 232 34.30 20.36 -21.08
C ALA A 232 34.11 20.48 -19.55
N ALA A 233 35.16 20.84 -18.81
CA ALA A 233 35.21 20.78 -17.35
C ALA A 233 34.48 21.96 -16.69
N THR A 234 34.61 23.16 -17.26
CA THR A 234 34.04 24.40 -16.71
C THR A 234 32.88 24.94 -17.55
N ARG A 235 32.25 24.09 -18.37
CA ARG A 235 31.08 24.49 -19.16
C ARG A 235 29.98 24.94 -18.19
N ARG A 236 29.35 26.08 -18.44
CA ARG A 236 28.10 26.41 -17.77
C ARG A 236 27.08 25.31 -18.10
N PRO A 237 26.29 24.82 -17.13
CA PRO A 237 25.08 24.09 -17.46
C PRO A 237 24.36 24.93 -18.51
N ASP A 238 24.01 24.34 -19.64
CA ASP A 238 23.18 25.06 -20.61
C ASP A 238 21.88 25.36 -19.84
N ASP A 239 21.65 26.62 -19.44
CA ASP A 239 20.56 27.13 -18.57
C ASP A 239 19.17 26.96 -19.22
N ASN A 240 18.90 25.77 -19.75
CA ASN A 240 17.71 25.42 -20.47
C ASN A 240 16.72 24.88 -19.45
N ALA A 241 15.63 25.61 -19.25
CA ALA A 241 14.51 25.09 -18.50
C ALA A 241 13.96 23.83 -19.17
N THR A 242 13.60 22.85 -18.34
CA THR A 242 13.01 21.57 -18.78
C THR A 242 11.59 21.46 -18.26
N LEU A 243 10.72 20.86 -19.06
CA LEU A 243 9.39 20.42 -18.64
C LEU A 243 9.32 18.91 -18.84
N ALA A 244 9.08 18.19 -17.77
CA ALA A 244 9.04 16.74 -17.76
C ALA A 244 7.88 16.21 -16.92
N PHE A 245 7.59 14.92 -17.03
CA PHE A 245 6.54 14.26 -16.27
C PHE A 245 7.00 12.92 -15.68
N ARG A 246 6.27 12.45 -14.67
CA ARG A 246 6.34 11.08 -14.18
C ARG A 246 4.94 10.62 -13.79
N THR A 247 4.60 9.40 -14.19
CA THR A 247 3.37 8.70 -13.81
C THR A 247 3.71 7.48 -12.97
N ARG A 248 2.99 7.27 -11.88
CA ARG A 248 3.03 6.07 -11.03
C ARG A 248 1.63 5.52 -10.84
N LEU A 249 1.47 4.22 -11.07
CA LEU A 249 0.23 3.50 -10.79
C LEU A 249 0.55 2.39 -9.80
N ASN A 250 -0.01 2.50 -8.59
CA ASN A 250 0.12 1.46 -7.57
C ASN A 250 -1.17 0.63 -7.51
N PHE A 251 -1.04 -0.67 -7.68
CA PHE A 251 -2.10 -1.64 -7.40
C PHE A 251 -1.82 -2.27 -6.05
N ASP A 252 -2.64 -1.91 -5.06
CA ASP A 252 -2.55 -2.42 -3.70
C ASP A 252 -3.69 -3.43 -3.48
N THR A 253 -3.34 -4.72 -3.44
CA THR A 253 -4.28 -5.84 -3.24
C THR A 253 -4.17 -6.36 -1.81
N ALA A 254 -5.29 -6.48 -1.11
CA ALA A 254 -5.36 -7.27 0.13
C ALA A 254 -5.93 -8.66 -0.21
N PHE A 255 -5.52 -9.70 0.51
CA PHE A 255 -6.11 -11.04 0.41
C PHE A 255 -6.98 -11.38 1.63
N TYR A 256 -6.61 -10.89 2.81
CA TYR A 256 -7.36 -11.07 4.07
C TYR A 256 -7.55 -9.77 4.86
N GLY A 257 -7.36 -8.63 4.19
CA GLY A 257 -7.74 -7.29 4.67
C GLY A 257 -6.68 -6.56 5.51
N LYS A 258 -5.67 -7.26 6.04
CA LYS A 258 -4.56 -6.63 6.81
C LYS A 258 -3.22 -6.65 6.07
N ASP A 259 -3.10 -7.52 5.09
CA ASP A 259 -1.97 -7.65 4.18
C ASP A 259 -2.04 -6.67 3.00
N ARG A 260 -0.92 -6.53 2.28
CA ARG A 260 -0.85 -5.75 1.05
C ARG A 260 0.18 -6.33 0.10
N LEU A 261 -0.27 -6.78 -1.06
CA LEU A 261 0.56 -6.93 -2.25
C LEU A 261 0.56 -5.60 -3.00
N ARG A 262 1.76 -5.03 -3.22
CA ARG A 262 1.96 -3.84 -4.04
C ARG A 262 2.61 -4.23 -5.35
N VAL A 263 1.99 -3.78 -6.45
CA VAL A 263 2.58 -3.78 -7.79
C VAL A 263 2.55 -2.35 -8.31
N ARG A 264 3.74 -1.76 -8.54
CA ARG A 264 3.86 -0.41 -9.07
C ARG A 264 4.37 -0.43 -10.51
N PHE A 265 3.67 0.32 -11.35
CA PHE A 265 4.17 0.73 -12.67
C PHE A 265 4.63 2.17 -12.61
N GLN A 266 5.73 2.47 -13.29
CA GLN A 266 6.23 3.83 -13.44
C GLN A 266 6.66 4.10 -14.87
N SER A 267 6.41 5.32 -15.34
CA SER A 267 7.00 5.89 -16.56
C SER A 267 7.29 7.37 -16.32
N GLY A 268 8.30 7.93 -16.97
CA GLY A 268 8.60 9.35 -16.89
C GLY A 268 9.78 9.75 -17.77
N ASN A 269 10.05 11.05 -17.82
CA ASN A 269 11.17 11.61 -18.57
C ASN A 269 11.91 12.72 -17.80
N ILE A 270 11.91 12.66 -16.47
CA ILE A 270 12.46 13.72 -15.62
C ILE A 270 14.00 13.63 -15.67
N PRO A 271 14.68 14.67 -16.19
CA PRO A 271 16.11 14.62 -16.38
C PRO A 271 16.82 14.61 -15.03
N ARG A 272 17.90 13.83 -14.95
CA ARG A 272 18.86 13.98 -13.87
C ARG A 272 19.78 15.15 -14.19
N TRP A 273 19.82 16.16 -13.31
CA TRP A 273 20.63 17.36 -13.50
C TRP A 273 22.15 17.12 -13.40
N ASP A 274 22.56 15.97 -12.88
CA ASP A 274 23.96 15.60 -12.69
C ASP A 274 24.80 15.58 -13.96
N ARG A 275 24.18 15.29 -15.10
CA ARG A 275 24.86 15.36 -16.40
C ARG A 275 25.19 16.80 -16.79
N ALA A 276 24.28 17.74 -16.58
CA ALA A 276 24.46 19.15 -16.93
C ALA A 276 25.35 19.88 -15.92
N THR A 277 25.10 19.66 -14.62
CA THR A 277 25.80 20.33 -13.53
C THR A 277 27.10 19.64 -13.14
N GLY A 278 27.38 18.43 -13.64
CA GLY A 278 28.60 17.70 -13.33
C GLY A 278 28.62 17.05 -11.95
N THR A 279 27.54 17.10 -11.17
CA THR A 279 27.48 16.54 -9.81
C THR A 279 26.15 15.86 -9.51
N THR A 280 26.19 14.74 -8.78
CA THR A 280 24.94 14.07 -8.32
C THR A 280 24.19 14.86 -7.24
N MET A 281 24.83 15.86 -6.64
CA MET A 281 24.24 16.71 -5.62
C MET A 281 23.07 17.56 -6.16
N ALA A 282 23.05 17.85 -7.46
CA ALA A 282 22.00 18.65 -8.09
C ALA A 282 20.71 17.87 -8.41
N ARG A 283 20.60 16.59 -8.02
CA ARG A 283 19.47 15.73 -8.38
C ARG A 283 18.15 16.11 -7.69
N LEU A 284 17.06 15.99 -8.45
CA LEU A 284 15.70 16.15 -7.94
C LEU A 284 15.25 14.88 -7.20
N GLY A 285 14.43 15.04 -6.15
CA GLY A 285 13.94 13.93 -5.33
C GLY A 285 12.94 13.00 -6.03
N HIS A 286 12.42 13.45 -7.17
CA HIS A 286 11.50 12.74 -8.05
C HIS A 286 12.06 12.48 -9.44
N ASP A 287 13.38 12.61 -9.64
CA ASP A 287 14.00 12.13 -10.86
C ASP A 287 13.76 10.61 -11.05
N GLY A 288 13.83 10.13 -12.29
CA GLY A 288 13.43 8.78 -12.64
C GLY A 288 13.87 8.38 -14.05
N PRO A 289 13.24 7.34 -14.64
CA PRO A 289 13.44 6.98 -16.03
C PRO A 289 13.36 8.20 -16.94
N SER A 290 14.21 8.23 -17.95
CA SER A 290 14.35 9.36 -18.89
C SER A 290 13.88 9.04 -20.30
N ASP A 291 13.43 7.80 -20.53
CA ASP A 291 13.03 7.23 -21.83
C ASP A 291 11.52 7.20 -22.05
N ALA A 292 10.72 7.55 -21.03
CA ALA A 292 9.26 7.41 -21.00
C ALA A 292 8.76 5.96 -21.13
N ASP A 293 9.62 4.97 -20.94
CA ASP A 293 9.23 3.56 -20.96
C ASP A 293 8.46 3.18 -19.69
N VAL A 294 7.53 2.24 -19.83
CA VAL A 294 6.78 1.68 -18.69
C VAL A 294 7.59 0.55 -18.09
N ARG A 295 7.89 0.67 -16.80
CA ARG A 295 8.63 -0.35 -16.05
C ARG A 295 7.87 -0.78 -14.79
N PHE A 296 8.13 -2.00 -14.36
CA PHE A 296 7.88 -2.39 -12.97
C PHE A 296 8.88 -1.64 -12.09
N ASP A 297 8.34 -0.98 -11.07
CA ASP A 297 9.11 -0.31 -10.03
C ASP A 297 9.03 -1.28 -8.84
N ASP A 298 8.12 -1.08 -7.88
CA ASP A 298 7.99 -1.94 -6.70
C ASP A 298 7.11 -3.18 -6.94
N VAL A 299 7.61 -4.37 -6.57
CA VAL A 299 6.80 -5.60 -6.43
C VAL A 299 7.14 -6.28 -5.11
N TYR A 300 6.26 -6.12 -4.12
CA TYR A 300 6.43 -6.75 -2.81
C TYR A 300 5.11 -7.04 -2.09
N TYR A 301 5.17 -8.02 -1.20
CA TYR A 301 4.08 -8.42 -0.33
C TYR A 301 4.45 -8.15 1.13
N ARG A 302 3.54 -7.51 1.87
CA ARG A 302 3.62 -7.36 3.33
C ARG A 302 2.45 -8.03 4.02
N PHE A 303 2.71 -8.72 5.11
CA PHE A 303 1.70 -9.46 5.86
C PHE A 303 1.93 -9.30 7.37
N PRO A 304 0.91 -8.88 8.14
CA PRO A 304 0.98 -8.87 9.59
C PRO A 304 0.54 -10.19 10.22
N ILE A 305 1.22 -10.59 11.30
CA ILE A 305 0.92 -11.72 12.19
C ILE A 305 1.11 -11.25 13.63
N GLY A 306 0.03 -10.89 14.32
CA GLY A 306 0.11 -10.27 15.65
C GLY A 306 0.93 -8.97 15.61
N ASN A 307 1.98 -8.89 16.43
CA ASN A 307 2.89 -7.74 16.48
C ASN A 307 4.03 -7.79 15.45
N PHE A 308 4.13 -8.87 14.68
CA PHE A 308 5.10 -9.05 13.63
C PHE A 308 4.49 -8.63 12.29
N ARG A 309 5.29 -7.99 11.44
CA ARG A 309 4.94 -7.73 10.04
C ARG A 309 6.13 -8.11 9.17
N GLY A 310 5.90 -9.03 8.25
CA GLY A 310 6.89 -9.51 7.30
C GLY A 310 6.78 -8.80 5.95
N PHE A 311 7.90 -8.66 5.27
CA PHE A 311 8.02 -8.13 3.91
C PHE A 311 8.79 -9.12 3.05
N ILE A 312 8.31 -9.36 1.84
CA ILE A 312 9.00 -10.15 0.82
C ILE A 312 8.87 -9.42 -0.50
N GLY A 313 10.00 -9.10 -1.11
CA GLY A 313 10.10 -8.36 -2.37
C GLY A 313 10.76 -9.20 -3.44
N THR A 314 10.24 -9.13 -4.66
CA THR A 314 10.79 -9.81 -5.84
C THR A 314 11.33 -8.82 -6.87
N SER A 315 11.09 -7.53 -6.69
CA SER A 315 11.67 -6.46 -7.51
C SER A 315 11.49 -5.11 -6.81
N ALA A 316 12.51 -4.24 -6.93
CA ALA A 316 12.60 -2.88 -6.38
C ALA A 316 11.88 -2.67 -5.03
N MET A 317 12.14 -3.56 -4.07
CA MET A 317 11.83 -3.27 -2.68
C MET A 317 12.96 -2.40 -2.12
N ASP A 318 12.61 -1.17 -1.78
CA ASP A 318 13.55 -0.17 -1.27
C ASP A 318 13.69 -0.28 0.26
N ILE A 319 14.82 0.17 0.81
CA ILE A 319 15.07 0.13 2.26
C ILE A 319 14.03 0.97 3.02
N ASP A 320 13.67 2.13 2.47
CA ASP A 320 12.67 3.05 3.03
C ASP A 320 11.22 2.51 2.98
N ASN A 321 10.99 1.36 2.33
CA ASN A 321 9.69 0.68 2.37
C ASN A 321 9.52 -0.15 3.64
N ILE A 322 10.62 -0.53 4.29
CA ILE A 322 10.67 -1.38 5.49
C ILE A 322 11.06 -0.56 6.71
N PHE A 323 12.13 0.25 6.59
CA PHE A 323 12.61 1.10 7.66
C PHE A 323 11.85 2.42 7.70
N ASP A 324 11.67 2.94 8.91
CA ASP A 324 11.09 4.26 9.12
C ASP A 324 12.16 5.32 8.92
N VAL A 325 11.93 6.22 7.96
CA VAL A 325 12.88 7.29 7.64
C VAL A 325 12.81 8.49 8.57
N GLY A 326 11.73 8.62 9.35
CA GLY A 326 11.55 9.72 10.30
C GLY A 326 11.46 11.11 9.66
N ASN A 327 10.96 11.22 8.42
CA ASN A 327 10.78 12.51 7.72
C ASN A 327 9.40 12.61 7.04
N PRO A 328 8.32 12.85 7.81
CA PRO A 328 6.95 12.70 7.34
C PRO A 328 6.59 13.63 6.17
N PHE A 329 7.16 14.84 6.12
CA PHE A 329 6.85 15.82 5.08
C PHE A 329 7.71 15.66 3.82
N LEU A 330 8.98 15.28 3.94
CA LEU A 330 9.91 15.33 2.80
C LEU A 330 10.23 13.97 2.18
N GLN A 331 9.96 12.85 2.86
CA GLN A 331 10.35 11.52 2.39
C GLN A 331 9.77 11.15 1.02
N GLU A 332 8.53 11.56 0.75
CA GLU A 332 7.80 11.13 -0.43
C GLU A 332 8.36 11.75 -1.70
N SER A 333 8.62 10.93 -2.73
CA SER A 333 9.18 11.47 -3.97
C SER A 333 8.16 12.37 -4.70
N GLY A 334 6.87 12.01 -4.71
CA GLY A 334 5.85 12.73 -5.48
C GLY A 334 5.36 14.03 -4.84
N THR A 335 5.47 14.15 -3.52
CA THR A 335 4.88 15.25 -2.74
C THR A 335 5.82 15.90 -1.74
N GLY A 336 6.95 15.27 -1.43
CA GLY A 336 7.91 15.72 -0.43
C GLY A 336 8.98 16.66 -0.99
N SER A 337 10.25 16.44 -0.63
CA SER A 337 11.36 17.32 -1.04
C SER A 337 11.53 17.40 -2.57
N LEU A 338 11.91 18.59 -3.05
CA LEU A 338 12.35 18.82 -4.43
C LEU A 338 13.75 18.24 -4.70
N SER A 339 14.67 18.28 -3.75
CA SER A 339 16.01 17.68 -3.87
C SER A 339 16.01 16.23 -3.41
N ARG A 340 16.89 15.41 -4.00
CA ARG A 340 17.05 14.01 -3.62
C ARG A 340 17.55 13.83 -2.19
N PHE A 341 18.46 14.71 -1.78
CA PHE A 341 19.16 14.64 -0.50
C PHE A 341 18.25 14.93 0.70
N MET A 342 17.40 15.96 0.63
CA MET A 342 16.59 16.39 1.78
C MET A 342 15.46 15.42 2.14
N ARG A 343 15.24 14.35 1.36
CA ARG A 343 14.20 13.35 1.63
C ARG A 343 14.48 12.57 2.92
N TYR A 344 15.72 12.12 3.12
CA TYR A 344 16.16 11.31 4.27
C TYR A 344 17.67 11.01 4.19
N ASN A 345 18.24 10.46 5.27
CA ASN A 345 19.64 10.08 5.34
C ASN A 345 20.04 9.07 4.23
N PRO A 346 20.90 9.46 3.28
CA PRO A 346 21.23 8.61 2.13
C PRO A 346 22.11 7.41 2.48
N LEU A 347 22.83 7.40 3.61
CA LEU A 347 23.73 6.31 3.97
C LEU A 347 23.00 5.07 4.53
N VAL A 348 21.81 5.26 5.12
CA VAL A 348 21.07 4.17 5.78
C VAL A 348 19.71 3.87 5.16
N PHE A 349 19.18 4.74 4.32
CA PHE A 349 17.88 4.54 3.63
C PHE A 349 18.02 4.40 2.11
N ARG A 350 19.25 4.17 1.63
CA ARG A 350 19.54 3.81 0.26
C ARG A 350 20.68 2.81 0.26
N GLY A 351 20.69 1.91 -0.71
CA GLY A 351 21.72 0.90 -0.82
C GLY A 351 21.50 0.04 -2.04
N ASN A 352 22.02 -1.17 -1.97
CA ASN A 352 21.62 -2.25 -2.85
C ASN A 352 20.21 -2.72 -2.44
N GLU A 353 19.23 -2.40 -3.27
CA GLU A 353 17.79 -2.62 -3.07
C GLU A 353 17.27 -3.61 -4.11
N GLY A 354 16.06 -4.15 -3.93
CA GLY A 354 15.48 -5.07 -4.90
C GLY A 354 14.87 -6.32 -4.28
N ILE A 355 15.48 -7.49 -4.53
CA ILE A 355 14.95 -8.79 -4.13
C ILE A 355 15.36 -9.08 -2.69
N GLY A 356 14.42 -9.55 -1.88
CA GLY A 356 14.75 -9.99 -0.52
C GLY A 356 13.58 -9.87 0.41
N GLY A 357 13.88 -9.58 1.68
CA GLY A 357 12.87 -9.56 2.72
C GLY A 357 13.27 -8.70 3.90
N GLY A 358 12.28 -8.44 4.74
CA GLY A 358 12.49 -7.78 6.01
C GLY A 358 11.32 -8.00 6.94
N PHE A 359 11.41 -7.39 8.10
CA PHE A 359 10.36 -7.43 9.09
C PHE A 359 10.38 -6.18 9.96
N ASP A 360 9.26 -5.95 10.63
CA ASP A 360 9.19 -5.16 11.84
C ASP A 360 8.42 -5.91 12.93
N TYR A 361 8.83 -5.66 14.17
CA TYR A 361 8.25 -6.25 15.36
C TYR A 361 7.97 -5.15 16.39
N SER A 362 6.70 -5.03 16.77
CA SER A 362 6.23 -3.99 17.69
C SER A 362 6.17 -4.52 19.13
N LEU A 363 6.75 -3.74 20.06
CA LEU A 363 6.82 -4.01 21.49
C LEU A 363 6.16 -2.87 22.27
N PHE A 364 5.64 -3.18 23.46
CA PHE A 364 5.07 -2.19 24.40
C PHE A 364 4.03 -1.27 23.74
N ASP A 365 3.03 -1.87 23.07
CA ASP A 365 2.00 -1.14 22.32
C ASP A 365 2.59 -0.17 21.28
N SER A 366 3.58 -0.66 20.53
CA SER A 366 4.29 0.06 19.45
C SER A 366 5.21 1.20 19.90
N LYS A 367 5.44 1.37 21.21
CA LYS A 367 6.43 2.36 21.71
C LYS A 367 7.86 2.02 21.35
N VAL A 368 8.15 0.74 21.11
CA VAL A 368 9.46 0.29 20.61
C VAL A 368 9.21 -0.62 19.42
N VAL A 369 9.89 -0.35 18.30
CA VAL A 369 9.79 -1.16 17.09
C VAL A 369 11.19 -1.58 16.66
N VAL A 370 11.39 -2.88 16.47
CA VAL A 370 12.62 -3.43 15.92
C VAL A 370 12.37 -3.85 14.48
N ARG A 371 13.21 -3.42 13.55
CA ARG A 371 13.11 -3.74 12.13
C ARG A 371 14.39 -4.39 11.65
N GLY A 372 14.30 -5.26 10.66
CA GLY A 372 15.45 -5.89 10.02
C GLY A 372 15.20 -6.14 8.54
N LEU A 373 16.24 -6.14 7.73
CA LEU A 373 16.15 -6.41 6.30
C LEU A 373 17.39 -7.08 5.73
N TYR A 374 17.19 -7.75 4.59
CA TYR A 374 18.23 -8.21 3.69
C TYR A 374 17.72 -8.07 2.25
N LEU A 375 18.45 -7.32 1.42
CA LEU A 375 18.09 -7.01 0.04
C LEU A 375 19.28 -7.23 -0.89
N ALA A 376 19.02 -7.77 -2.08
CA ALA A 376 20.01 -8.01 -3.13
C ALA A 376 19.43 -7.60 -4.50
N PRO A 377 20.09 -6.71 -5.27
CA PRO A 377 19.59 -6.21 -6.55
C PRO A 377 19.49 -7.30 -7.62
N ASN A 378 20.41 -8.27 -7.60
CA ASN A 378 20.50 -9.34 -8.60
C ASN A 378 20.19 -10.72 -7.99
N GLY A 379 19.31 -10.75 -6.99
CA GLY A 379 18.96 -11.96 -6.23
C GLY A 379 18.38 -13.11 -7.08
N ASN A 380 17.85 -12.81 -8.26
CA ASN A 380 17.28 -13.76 -9.21
C ASN A 380 18.26 -14.32 -10.23
N SER A 381 19.49 -13.79 -10.33
CA SER A 381 20.49 -14.29 -11.27
C SER A 381 21.26 -15.47 -10.65
N PRO A 382 21.42 -16.59 -11.39
CA PRO A 382 22.27 -17.70 -10.99
C PRO A 382 23.75 -17.50 -11.35
N ASP A 383 24.13 -16.37 -11.94
CA ASP A 383 25.49 -16.14 -12.43
C ASP A 383 26.51 -16.00 -11.29
N LEU A 384 27.79 -16.24 -11.61
CA LEU A 384 28.88 -16.09 -10.64
C LEU A 384 28.98 -14.64 -10.18
N GLY A 385 29.11 -14.40 -8.87
CA GLY A 385 29.15 -13.04 -8.30
C GLY A 385 27.77 -12.37 -8.19
N GLN A 386 26.70 -13.12 -8.43
CA GLN A 386 25.31 -12.66 -8.35
C GLN A 386 24.47 -13.57 -7.43
N GLY A 387 23.15 -13.36 -7.42
CA GLY A 387 22.20 -14.13 -6.63
C GLY A 387 22.00 -13.57 -5.22
N MET A 388 21.25 -14.30 -4.40
CA MET A 388 20.81 -13.82 -3.09
C MET A 388 21.95 -13.61 -2.09
N PHE A 389 23.05 -14.37 -2.15
CA PHE A 389 24.07 -14.39 -1.09
C PHE A 389 25.52 -14.30 -1.59
N ASN A 390 25.73 -14.23 -2.91
CA ASN A 390 27.05 -14.28 -3.54
C ASN A 390 27.33 -13.04 -4.41
N GLY A 391 26.54 -11.97 -4.22
CA GLY A 391 26.67 -10.72 -4.94
C GLY A 391 26.50 -9.50 -4.05
N SER A 392 26.19 -8.37 -4.66
CA SER A 392 25.93 -7.12 -3.93
C SER A 392 24.69 -7.27 -3.05
N TYR A 393 24.71 -6.72 -1.83
CA TYR A 393 23.57 -6.77 -0.91
C TYR A 393 23.54 -5.56 0.03
N SER A 394 22.40 -5.35 0.68
CA SER A 394 22.26 -4.53 1.89
C SER A 394 21.58 -5.34 2.98
N ALA A 395 22.14 -5.33 4.19
CA ALA A 395 21.60 -6.01 5.36
C ALA A 395 21.64 -5.06 6.56
N GLY A 396 20.57 -4.97 7.32
CA GLY A 396 20.51 -3.97 8.38
C GLY A 396 19.45 -4.20 9.42
N GLY A 397 19.50 -3.36 10.44
CA GLY A 397 18.50 -3.29 11.50
C GLY A 397 18.20 -1.86 11.91
N GLN A 398 16.99 -1.64 12.40
CA GLN A 398 16.56 -0.35 12.92
C GLN A 398 15.84 -0.54 14.26
N LEU A 399 16.13 0.35 15.20
CA LEU A 399 15.41 0.50 16.45
C LEU A 399 14.67 1.84 16.43
N GLY A 400 13.35 1.80 16.45
CA GLY A 400 12.49 2.97 16.60
C GLY A 400 11.94 3.07 18.02
N ILE A 401 11.96 4.28 18.57
CA ILE A 401 11.44 4.62 19.90
C ILE A 401 10.38 5.72 19.70
N TYR A 402 9.15 5.38 20.05
CA TYR A 402 7.93 6.20 19.91
C TYR A 402 7.27 6.35 21.28
N ALA A 403 8.06 6.81 22.26
CA ALA A 403 7.63 6.83 23.67
C ALA A 403 6.63 7.96 23.98
N VAL A 404 6.60 9.00 23.15
CA VAL A 404 5.74 10.20 23.28
C VAL A 404 5.18 10.61 21.92
N ASP A 405 3.97 11.16 21.89
CA ASP A 405 3.20 11.41 20.63
C ASP A 405 3.72 12.57 19.76
N ASN A 406 4.77 13.25 20.20
CA ASN A 406 5.31 14.43 19.53
C ASN A 406 6.80 14.34 19.24
N PHE A 407 7.46 13.25 19.62
CA PHE A 407 8.88 13.07 19.38
C PHE A 407 9.20 11.61 19.10
N ASP A 408 9.65 11.38 17.87
CA ASP A 408 10.04 10.08 17.38
C ASP A 408 11.55 10.02 17.18
N PHE A 409 12.13 8.86 17.44
CA PHE A 409 13.57 8.68 17.36
C PHE A 409 13.93 7.30 16.80
N THR A 410 14.84 7.26 15.81
CA THR A 410 15.32 5.99 15.24
C THR A 410 16.84 5.92 15.21
N PHE A 411 17.36 4.73 15.55
CA PHE A 411 18.73 4.33 15.30
C PHE A 411 18.73 3.28 14.20
N THR A 412 19.51 3.50 13.16
CA THR A 412 19.55 2.65 11.96
C THR A 412 20.97 2.20 11.68
N TYR A 413 21.15 0.91 11.39
CA TYR A 413 22.41 0.35 10.93
C TYR A 413 22.18 -0.43 9.63
N VAL A 414 22.98 -0.15 8.60
CA VAL A 414 22.95 -0.86 7.32
C VAL A 414 24.36 -1.18 6.87
N SER A 415 24.65 -2.47 6.70
CA SER A 415 25.86 -2.94 6.03
C SER A 415 25.54 -3.22 4.57
N THR A 416 26.26 -2.56 3.66
CA THR A 416 26.06 -2.70 2.20
C THR A 416 27.34 -3.11 1.54
N PHE A 417 27.31 -4.20 0.79
CA PHE A 417 28.43 -4.70 0.01
C PHE A 417 28.21 -4.42 -1.48
N TYR A 418 29.12 -3.68 -2.10
CA TYR A 418 29.17 -3.43 -3.53
C TYR A 418 30.23 -4.34 -4.14
N ALA A 419 29.82 -5.20 -5.06
CA ALA A 419 30.73 -6.15 -5.70
C ALA A 419 31.77 -5.44 -6.60
N GLY A 420 31.42 -4.31 -7.23
CA GLY A 420 32.38 -3.52 -8.03
C GLY A 420 33.05 -4.37 -9.11
N THR A 421 34.37 -4.28 -9.25
CA THR A 421 35.18 -5.15 -10.14
C THR A 421 35.14 -6.64 -9.79
N GLY A 422 34.70 -6.99 -8.58
CA GLY A 422 34.49 -8.37 -8.14
C GLY A 422 33.25 -9.01 -8.75
N ASP A 423 32.36 -8.23 -9.38
CA ASP A 423 31.28 -8.73 -10.22
C ASP A 423 31.82 -9.05 -11.63
N PRO A 424 31.91 -10.34 -12.01
CA PRO A 424 32.41 -10.74 -13.32
C PRO A 424 31.55 -10.22 -14.48
N GLN A 425 30.26 -9.96 -14.22
CA GLN A 425 29.29 -9.55 -15.22
C GLN A 425 29.34 -8.04 -15.45
N ARG A 426 30.07 -7.31 -14.60
CA ARG A 426 30.26 -5.85 -14.67
C ARG A 426 28.95 -5.07 -14.54
N ASP A 427 27.97 -5.67 -13.87
CA ASP A 427 26.66 -5.07 -13.59
C ASP A 427 26.65 -4.30 -12.26
N SER A 428 27.70 -4.47 -11.44
CA SER A 428 27.89 -3.78 -10.16
C SER A 428 28.87 -2.61 -10.27
N ASN A 429 28.41 -1.43 -9.85
CA ASN A 429 29.23 -0.26 -9.61
C ASN A 429 29.23 0.09 -8.13
N VAL A 430 30.38 0.54 -7.62
CA VAL A 430 30.47 1.07 -6.26
C VAL A 430 29.78 2.43 -6.20
N ASN A 431 28.89 2.61 -5.21
CA ASN A 431 28.18 3.86 -4.97
C ASN A 431 27.90 4.04 -3.48
N THR A 432 28.94 4.26 -2.69
CA THR A 432 28.85 4.34 -1.21
C THR A 432 28.09 5.58 -0.72
N SER A 433 28.02 6.65 -1.52
CA SER A 433 27.22 7.85 -1.21
C SER A 433 25.76 7.76 -1.66
N GLN A 434 25.40 6.71 -2.40
CA GLN A 434 24.05 6.52 -2.96
C GLN A 434 23.61 7.67 -3.88
N SER A 435 24.58 8.23 -4.63
CA SER A 435 24.42 9.41 -5.48
C SER A 435 23.82 10.62 -4.76
N ASN A 436 24.25 10.84 -3.51
CA ASN A 436 23.90 11.97 -2.65
C ASN A 436 25.16 12.60 -2.04
N GLY A 437 26.26 12.63 -2.80
CA GLY A 437 27.57 13.07 -2.34
C GLY A 437 28.50 13.39 -3.49
N SER A 438 29.77 13.65 -3.16
CA SER A 438 30.83 13.80 -4.17
C SER A 438 31.06 12.47 -4.88
N ARG A 439 31.62 12.51 -6.09
CA ARG A 439 32.02 11.30 -6.81
C ARG A 439 33.11 10.53 -6.08
N VAL A 440 33.98 11.25 -5.37
CA VAL A 440 34.99 10.66 -4.51
C VAL A 440 34.34 9.86 -3.38
N ALA A 441 33.35 10.45 -2.68
CA ALA A 441 32.58 9.76 -1.65
C ALA A 441 31.65 8.66 -2.20
N SER A 442 31.34 8.68 -3.49
CA SER A 442 30.54 7.65 -4.17
C SER A 442 31.38 6.43 -4.51
N ASP A 443 32.62 6.64 -4.93
CA ASP A 443 33.55 5.58 -5.31
C ASP A 443 34.94 5.87 -4.73
N PRO A 444 35.14 5.66 -3.42
CA PRO A 444 36.38 6.02 -2.72
C PRO A 444 37.59 5.21 -3.21
N PHE A 445 37.37 4.00 -3.74
CA PHE A 445 38.44 3.04 -4.07
C PHE A 445 38.49 2.64 -5.54
N LEU A 446 38.08 3.52 -6.45
CA LEU A 446 38.21 3.35 -7.91
C LEU A 446 37.57 2.06 -8.43
N ASN A 447 36.36 1.79 -7.93
CA ASN A 447 35.46 0.68 -8.21
C ASN A 447 35.93 -0.67 -7.67
N ALA A 448 36.90 -0.70 -6.74
CA ALA A 448 37.23 -1.92 -6.00
C ALA A 448 36.01 -2.43 -5.21
N PRO A 449 35.82 -3.75 -5.01
CA PRO A 449 34.72 -4.27 -4.23
C PRO A 449 34.75 -3.64 -2.83
N THR A 450 33.62 -3.15 -2.34
CA THR A 450 33.59 -2.28 -1.16
C THR A 450 32.48 -2.70 -0.21
N LEU A 451 32.84 -2.94 1.05
CA LEU A 451 31.89 -3.11 2.15
C LEU A 451 31.73 -1.78 2.86
N THR A 452 30.49 -1.39 3.15
CA THR A 452 30.18 -0.19 3.94
C THR A 452 29.37 -0.57 5.16
N ASP A 453 29.77 -0.09 6.34
CA ASP A 453 28.97 -0.16 7.56
C ASP A 453 28.45 1.24 7.86
N ASN A 454 27.14 1.44 7.71
CA ASN A 454 26.50 2.74 7.83
C ASN A 454 25.66 2.82 9.09
N TYR A 455 25.82 3.91 9.83
CA TYR A 455 25.13 4.20 11.07
C TYR A 455 24.35 5.50 10.91
N GLY A 456 23.12 5.52 11.38
CA GLY A 456 22.24 6.66 11.25
C GLY A 456 21.43 6.90 12.52
N ILE A 457 21.25 8.17 12.82
CA ILE A 457 20.35 8.67 13.85
C ILE A 457 19.33 9.61 13.19
N GLN A 458 18.06 9.48 13.53
CA GLN A 458 16.99 10.36 13.02
C GLN A 458 16.08 10.76 14.17
N GLY A 459 15.57 11.98 14.11
CA GLY A 459 14.54 12.47 15.02
C GLY A 459 13.51 13.33 14.29
N ASP A 460 12.25 13.12 14.62
CA ASP A 460 11.13 13.98 14.23
C ASP A 460 10.50 14.58 15.49
N TRP A 461 10.44 15.91 15.55
CA TRP A 461 9.90 16.64 16.68
C TRP A 461 8.77 17.56 16.23
N ARG A 462 7.55 17.20 16.59
CA ARG A 462 6.39 18.10 16.54
C ARG A 462 6.44 19.04 17.74
N ILE A 463 7.04 20.22 17.54
CA ILE A 463 7.17 21.26 18.58
C ILE A 463 5.78 21.73 19.02
N ASN A 464 4.89 21.92 18.05
CA ASN A 464 3.46 22.16 18.22
C ASN A 464 2.75 21.84 16.89
N ASP A 465 1.44 22.10 16.79
CA ASP A 465 0.65 21.77 15.58
C ASP A 465 1.07 22.54 14.31
N LYS A 466 1.90 23.58 14.44
CA LYS A 466 2.42 24.35 13.29
C LYS A 466 3.86 24.03 12.95
N PHE A 467 4.72 23.80 13.93
CA PHE A 467 6.17 23.68 13.73
C PHE A 467 6.64 22.24 13.95
N HIS A 468 7.22 21.67 12.90
CA HIS A 468 7.83 20.34 12.90
C HIS A 468 9.30 20.44 12.53
N LEU A 469 10.17 19.93 13.39
CA LEU A 469 11.61 19.86 13.16
C LEU A 469 12.01 18.41 12.93
N THR A 470 12.58 18.14 11.77
CA THR A 470 13.18 16.85 11.46
C THR A 470 14.68 17.01 11.31
N ALA A 471 15.46 16.12 11.91
CA ALA A 471 16.91 16.13 11.78
C ALA A 471 17.47 14.71 11.74
N TRP A 472 18.58 14.53 11.03
CA TRP A 472 19.27 13.26 10.98
C TRP A 472 20.78 13.45 10.80
N GLY A 473 21.53 12.45 11.24
CA GLY A 473 22.98 12.34 11.06
C GLY A 473 23.36 10.94 10.60
N GLY A 474 24.42 10.84 9.83
CA GLY A 474 24.92 9.59 9.26
C GLY A 474 26.44 9.52 9.26
N TYR A 475 26.95 8.33 9.57
CA TYR A 475 28.36 7.98 9.47
C TYR A 475 28.53 6.64 8.76
N GLY A 476 29.45 6.55 7.82
CA GLY A 476 29.71 5.33 7.05
C GLY A 476 31.19 4.97 7.08
N LEU A 477 31.48 3.69 7.34
CA LEU A 477 32.82 3.11 7.26
C LEU A 477 32.93 2.25 5.99
N ALA A 478 33.61 2.76 4.97
CA ALA A 478 33.84 2.02 3.74
C ALA A 478 35.20 1.30 3.78
N ARG A 479 35.23 0.03 3.38
CA ARG A 479 36.43 -0.81 3.34
C ARG A 479 36.52 -1.56 2.02
N ALA A 480 37.60 -1.34 1.27
CA ALA A 480 37.88 -2.09 0.05
C ALA A 480 38.26 -3.54 0.33
N GLN A 481 37.77 -4.45 -0.50
CA GLN A 481 37.87 -5.90 -0.38
C GLN A 481 38.64 -6.55 -1.53
N GLY A 482 39.16 -5.77 -2.50
CA GLY A 482 39.82 -6.33 -3.68
C GLY A 482 40.51 -5.30 -4.57
N GLN A 483 40.68 -5.67 -5.84
CA GLN A 483 41.38 -4.84 -6.83
C GLN A 483 40.49 -3.76 -7.42
N ASP A 484 41.06 -2.58 -7.68
CA ASP A 484 40.39 -1.51 -8.42
C ASP A 484 40.23 -1.84 -9.92
N ARG A 485 39.59 -0.92 -10.65
CA ARG A 485 39.37 -1.06 -12.11
C ARG A 485 40.65 -1.21 -12.94
N ASN A 486 41.78 -0.76 -12.42
CA ASN A 486 43.08 -0.84 -13.08
C ASN A 486 43.89 -2.06 -12.62
N GLY A 487 43.31 -2.93 -11.78
CA GLY A 487 43.96 -4.14 -11.26
C GLY A 487 44.87 -3.88 -10.06
N ASN A 488 44.90 -2.67 -9.50
CA ASN A 488 45.69 -2.42 -8.29
C ASN A 488 44.95 -2.92 -7.07
N ASP A 489 45.64 -3.65 -6.19
CA ASP A 489 45.04 -4.11 -4.95
C ASP A 489 44.69 -2.93 -4.02
N ARG A 490 43.43 -2.85 -3.59
CA ARG A 490 42.94 -1.86 -2.61
C ARG A 490 42.52 -2.53 -1.30
N SER A 491 42.70 -3.84 -1.18
CA SER A 491 42.23 -4.61 -0.03
C SER A 491 42.73 -4.00 1.27
N GLY A 492 41.80 -3.72 2.19
CA GLY A 492 42.09 -3.13 3.50
C GLY A 492 42.12 -1.60 3.53
N TYR A 493 41.95 -0.91 2.40
CA TYR A 493 41.84 0.55 2.38
C TYR A 493 40.53 0.99 3.03
N GLY A 494 40.60 2.01 3.89
CA GLY A 494 39.47 2.57 4.62
C GLY A 494 39.05 3.94 4.10
N ALA A 495 37.77 4.26 4.26
CA ALA A 495 37.22 5.58 4.01
C ALA A 495 36.10 5.91 5.00
N ASP A 496 36.07 7.17 5.46
CA ASP A 496 35.10 7.68 6.43
C ASP A 496 34.12 8.62 5.74
N LEU A 497 32.84 8.27 5.78
CA LEU A 497 31.75 8.99 5.15
C LEU A 497 30.92 9.72 6.19
N TRP A 498 30.63 11.00 5.97
CA TRP A 498 29.83 11.82 6.89
C TRP A 498 28.71 12.55 6.16
N THR A 499 27.56 12.68 6.83
CA THR A 499 26.43 13.48 6.33
C THR A 499 25.47 13.83 7.46
N TRP A 500 24.76 14.96 7.33
CA TRP A 500 23.69 15.33 8.25
C TRP A 500 22.72 16.29 7.56
N SER A 501 21.50 16.40 8.11
CA SER A 501 20.55 17.43 7.71
C SER A 501 19.63 17.83 8.87
N ALA A 502 19.14 19.06 8.83
CA ALA A 502 18.05 19.55 9.65
C ALA A 502 17.07 20.36 8.78
N ASN A 503 15.78 20.21 9.04
CA ASN A 503 14.73 20.82 8.25
C ASN A 503 13.53 21.17 9.13
N LEU A 504 13.03 22.40 8.94
CA LEU A 504 11.86 22.93 9.61
C LEU A 504 10.68 22.97 8.64
N SER A 505 9.61 22.28 8.98
CA SER A 505 8.34 22.32 8.27
C SER A 505 7.34 23.14 9.08
N VAL A 506 6.72 24.13 8.43
CA VAL A 506 5.68 24.99 9.00
C VAL A 506 4.37 24.70 8.28
N VAL A 507 3.40 24.18 9.03
CA VAL A 507 2.10 23.71 8.53
C VAL A 507 1.07 24.84 8.59
N ASP A 508 0.11 24.81 7.67
CA ASP A 508 -1.02 25.73 7.52
C ASP A 508 -0.62 27.20 7.34
N VAL A 509 0.46 27.44 6.60
CA VAL A 509 0.87 28.81 6.24
C VAL A 509 0.03 29.32 5.08
N PHE A 510 -0.78 30.35 5.33
CA PHE A 510 -1.72 31.01 4.40
C PHE A 510 -2.89 30.15 3.86
N LYS A 511 -2.79 28.82 3.90
CA LYS A 511 -3.85 27.89 3.49
C LYS A 511 -3.74 26.60 4.31
N GLU A 512 -4.89 26.04 4.67
CA GLU A 512 -4.99 24.74 5.32
C GLU A 512 -4.38 23.62 4.44
N GLY A 513 -3.59 22.75 5.07
CA GLY A 513 -2.81 21.69 4.42
C GLY A 513 -1.55 22.18 3.70
N ALA A 514 -1.28 23.49 3.66
CA ALA A 514 -0.08 24.01 3.01
C ALA A 514 1.13 23.93 3.93
N VAL A 515 2.30 23.56 3.39
CA VAL A 515 3.53 23.36 4.17
C VAL A 515 4.69 24.15 3.57
N ILE A 516 5.25 25.09 4.33
CA ILE A 516 6.55 25.69 4.00
C ILE A 516 7.63 24.82 4.62
N ASN A 517 8.63 24.44 3.83
CA ASN A 517 9.81 23.76 4.34
C ASN A 517 11.07 24.57 4.05
N VAL A 518 11.91 24.74 5.06
CA VAL A 518 13.24 25.34 4.95
C VAL A 518 14.23 24.45 5.71
N GLY A 519 15.34 24.12 5.07
CA GLY A 519 16.33 23.27 5.70
C GLY A 519 17.62 23.20 4.92
N GLY A 520 18.55 22.42 5.44
CA GLY A 520 19.84 22.23 4.83
C GLY A 520 20.61 21.11 5.48
N GLY A 521 21.83 20.90 5.00
CA GLY A 521 22.68 19.83 5.48
C GLY A 521 23.97 19.71 4.70
N GLN A 522 24.77 18.74 5.10
CA GLN A 522 26.01 18.35 4.45
C GLN A 522 25.76 17.11 3.60
N TYR A 523 26.05 17.20 2.29
CA TYR A 523 26.05 16.03 1.41
C TYR A 523 27.04 14.98 1.91
N VAL A 524 26.93 13.75 1.42
CA VAL A 524 27.89 12.70 1.79
C VAL A 524 29.29 13.10 1.30
N THR A 525 30.20 13.25 2.25
CA THR A 525 31.63 13.53 2.01
C THR A 525 32.50 12.41 2.50
N ALA A 526 33.65 12.25 1.86
CA ALA A 526 34.70 11.36 2.33
C ALA A 526 35.86 12.18 2.91
N GLU A 527 35.85 12.35 4.24
CA GLU A 527 36.83 13.18 4.97
C GLU A 527 38.19 12.50 5.10
N ARG A 528 38.20 11.17 5.07
CA ARG A 528 39.40 10.34 5.05
C ARG A 528 39.22 9.25 4.02
N ILE A 529 40.21 9.06 3.15
CA ILE A 529 40.29 7.92 2.24
C ILE A 529 41.75 7.48 2.16
N ASP A 530 42.00 6.20 2.36
CA ASP A 530 43.31 5.60 2.13
C ASP A 530 43.63 5.55 0.63
N ALA A 531 44.86 5.93 0.29
CA ALA A 531 45.32 6.11 -1.09
C ALA A 531 46.69 5.49 -1.31
N ARG A 532 46.95 5.07 -2.55
CA ARG A 532 48.31 4.80 -3.04
C ARG A 532 49.01 6.12 -3.36
N THR A 533 50.33 6.14 -3.18
CA THR A 533 51.15 7.25 -3.69
C THR A 533 50.95 7.37 -5.20
N GLY A 534 50.56 8.56 -5.66
CA GLY A 534 50.28 8.84 -7.07
C GLY A 534 48.81 8.66 -7.50
N ASP A 535 47.91 8.30 -6.60
CA ASP A 535 46.48 8.39 -6.88
C ASP A 535 46.04 9.84 -7.07
N LEU A 536 45.11 10.07 -8.01
CA LEU A 536 44.49 11.36 -8.23
C LEU A 536 43.69 11.77 -6.98
N ARG A 537 43.97 12.98 -6.46
CA ARG A 537 43.56 13.51 -5.13
C ARG A 537 42.35 12.83 -4.47
N VAL A 538 42.60 12.18 -3.32
CA VAL A 538 41.78 11.08 -2.80
C VAL A 538 40.74 11.42 -1.72
N PRO A 539 40.88 12.35 -0.74
CA PRO A 539 39.72 12.82 0.05
C PRO A 539 39.09 14.10 -0.55
N ASP A 540 37.83 14.37 -0.19
CA ASP A 540 37.20 15.66 -0.45
C ASP A 540 37.99 16.75 0.30
N LYS A 541 38.28 17.88 -0.37
CA LYS A 541 39.07 18.97 0.26
C LYS A 541 38.21 19.81 1.21
N ASP A 542 36.96 20.01 0.80
CA ASP A 542 35.99 20.88 1.42
C ASP A 542 34.67 20.15 1.61
N THR A 543 33.77 20.78 2.37
CA THR A 543 32.46 20.22 2.67
C THR A 543 31.37 20.82 1.75
N PRO A 544 30.65 20.01 0.95
CA PRO A 544 29.50 20.41 0.17
C PRO A 544 28.26 20.52 1.05
N TYR A 545 27.56 21.64 0.94
CA TYR A 545 26.31 21.90 1.67
C TYR A 545 25.13 22.10 0.73
N ILE A 546 23.92 21.81 1.24
CA ILE A 546 22.65 22.20 0.61
C ILE A 546 21.88 23.15 1.51
N ILE A 547 21.24 24.13 0.90
CA ILE A 547 20.15 24.90 1.50
C ILE A 547 18.95 24.79 0.58
N GLN A 548 17.78 24.44 1.11
CA GLN A 548 16.53 24.29 0.38
C GLN A 548 15.41 25.10 1.01
N ALA A 549 14.57 25.68 0.16
CA ALA A 549 13.27 26.23 0.54
C ALA A 549 12.20 25.81 -0.48
N GLN A 550 11.05 25.38 0.02
CA GLN A 550 9.92 24.99 -0.82
C GLN A 550 8.58 25.26 -0.14
N TYR A 551 7.53 25.40 -0.94
CA TYR A 551 6.17 25.59 -0.44
C TYR A 551 5.21 24.59 -1.10
N MET A 552 4.72 23.63 -0.32
CA MET A 552 3.72 22.67 -0.74
C MET A 552 2.34 23.31 -0.60
N TYR A 553 1.77 23.79 -1.70
CA TYR A 553 0.48 24.48 -1.74
C TYR A 553 -0.60 23.57 -2.36
N PRO A 554 -1.49 22.96 -1.56
CA PRO A 554 -2.59 22.18 -2.10
C PRO A 554 -3.55 23.11 -2.84
N LEU A 555 -3.82 22.87 -4.11
CA LEU A 555 -4.87 23.58 -4.84
C LEU A 555 -6.25 23.03 -4.42
N ASN A 556 -6.35 21.71 -4.33
CA ASN A 556 -7.46 20.93 -3.79
C ASN A 556 -6.91 19.56 -3.31
N ASP A 557 -7.79 18.64 -2.91
CA ASP A 557 -7.42 17.32 -2.37
C ASP A 557 -6.64 16.44 -3.36
N ASN A 558 -6.78 16.71 -4.66
CA ASN A 558 -6.20 15.91 -5.74
C ASN A 558 -4.99 16.58 -6.42
N ILE A 559 -4.75 17.87 -6.19
CA ILE A 559 -3.73 18.65 -6.92
C ILE A 559 -2.86 19.44 -5.93
N LEU A 560 -1.56 19.13 -5.92
CA LEU A 560 -0.55 19.81 -5.13
C LEU A 560 0.41 20.59 -6.02
N LEU A 561 0.62 21.88 -5.73
CA LEU A 561 1.64 22.69 -6.36
C LEU A 561 2.83 22.86 -5.41
N THR A 562 4.06 22.63 -5.88
CA THR A 562 5.29 22.76 -5.07
C THR A 562 6.34 23.58 -5.81
N PRO A 563 6.28 24.92 -5.73
CA PRO A 563 7.43 25.77 -6.04
C PRO A 563 8.52 25.62 -4.98
N GLY A 564 9.77 25.71 -5.42
CA GLY A 564 10.91 25.84 -4.52
C GLY A 564 12.23 25.89 -5.26
N PHE A 565 13.29 26.02 -4.49
CA PHE A 565 14.65 26.00 -4.98
C PHE A 565 15.58 25.41 -3.93
N TYR A 566 16.76 25.01 -4.38
CA TYR A 566 17.88 24.71 -3.50
C TYR A 566 19.19 25.17 -4.13
N VAL A 567 20.16 25.43 -3.27
CA VAL A 567 21.53 25.75 -3.67
C VAL A 567 22.48 24.70 -3.11
N VAL A 568 23.41 24.26 -3.95
CA VAL A 568 24.53 23.40 -3.60
C VAL A 568 25.78 24.28 -3.51
N ILE A 569 26.35 24.36 -2.31
CA ILE A 569 27.56 25.13 -2.00
C ILE A 569 28.74 24.15 -2.01
N ASN A 570 29.87 24.56 -2.58
CA ASN A 570 31.10 23.75 -2.71
C ASN A 570 30.84 22.36 -3.31
N PRO A 571 30.13 22.25 -4.45
CA PRO A 571 29.78 20.95 -5.03
C PRO A 571 31.03 20.11 -5.31
N GLU A 572 30.89 18.78 -5.18
CA GLU A 572 32.01 17.82 -5.25
C GLU A 572 33.09 18.00 -4.16
N GLY A 573 32.78 18.71 -3.07
CA GLY A 573 33.70 18.85 -1.93
C GLY A 573 34.92 19.72 -2.26
N ASP A 574 34.68 20.78 -3.02
CA ASP A 574 35.73 21.67 -3.54
C ASP A 574 35.21 23.11 -3.62
N GLU A 575 35.79 24.01 -2.81
CA GLU A 575 35.40 25.42 -2.75
C GLU A 575 35.74 26.20 -4.03
N ASP A 576 36.63 25.68 -4.87
CA ASP A 576 36.93 26.24 -6.19
C ASP A 576 35.76 26.10 -7.17
N ASN A 577 34.77 25.25 -6.86
CA ASN A 577 33.58 25.11 -7.69
C ASN A 577 32.51 26.15 -7.32
N ASN A 578 31.99 26.83 -8.33
CA ASN A 578 30.87 27.74 -8.16
C ASN A 578 29.61 27.01 -7.66
N SER A 579 28.82 27.70 -6.82
CA SER A 579 27.57 27.15 -6.31
C SER A 579 26.57 26.86 -7.43
N ILE A 580 25.82 25.77 -7.29
CA ILE A 580 24.79 25.36 -8.25
C ILE A 580 23.42 25.65 -7.66
N TRP A 581 22.61 26.40 -8.39
CA TRP A 581 21.23 26.70 -8.04
C TRP A 581 20.29 25.82 -8.84
N VAL A 582 19.31 25.21 -8.19
CA VAL A 582 18.26 24.44 -8.87
C VAL A 582 16.90 24.99 -8.45
N GLY A 583 16.12 25.43 -9.42
CA GLY A 583 14.73 25.86 -9.23
C GLY A 583 13.77 24.84 -9.83
N ALA A 584 12.68 24.54 -9.13
CA ALA A 584 11.65 23.64 -9.63
C ALA A 584 10.24 24.09 -9.23
N LEU A 585 9.30 23.85 -10.14
CA LEU A 585 7.86 23.90 -9.90
C LEU A 585 7.29 22.53 -10.25
N ARG A 586 6.94 21.76 -9.22
CA ARG A 586 6.28 20.45 -9.36
C ARG A 586 4.78 20.61 -9.18
N THR A 587 3.99 20.05 -10.09
CA THR A 587 2.53 19.91 -9.94
C THR A 587 2.21 18.43 -9.87
N THR A 588 1.57 17.98 -8.79
CA THR A 588 1.27 16.57 -8.53
C THR A 588 -0.25 16.36 -8.51
N PHE A 589 -0.73 15.44 -9.34
CA PHE A 589 -2.11 14.99 -9.44
C PHE A 589 -2.24 13.60 -8.80
N LYS A 590 -3.25 13.41 -7.94
CA LYS A 590 -3.55 12.14 -7.26
C LYS A 590 -4.99 11.72 -7.52
N PHE A 591 -5.22 10.45 -7.82
CA PHE A 591 -6.55 9.90 -8.09
C PHE A 591 -6.67 8.41 -7.76
#